data_AF-A0A147GL94-F1
#
_entry.id   AF-A0A147GL94-F1
#
_cell.length_a   1.000
_cell.length_b   1.000
_cell.length_c   1.000
_cell.angle_alpha   90.00
_cell.angle_beta   90.00
_cell.angle_gamma   90.00
#
_symmetry.space_group_name_H-M   'P 1'
#
loop_
_entity.id
_entity.type
_entity.pdbx_description
1 polymer ?
#
loop_
_entity_poly.entity_id
_entity_poly.type
_entity_poly.pdbx_seq_one_letter_code
_entity_poly.pdbx_strand_id
1 'polypeptide(L)'
;TGDLVLTDGTASADGNAISANGSGNVLVQAISGNVLANANADIRSGTGSISVLASGSITLSAGADVLTGAAGSIDVLATAGSVSMSTISNLTTQTGSLRVQAGTDITVGRLSTSGNASLTAGGSLLDADANGDSVVNIVAGGLRLIAGNAIGSGANAIETTVTTLSARAGTGGVFVTETDGLTVGDVTVSIARVGADALTTAVTDTTQSDIATTANGNVVLRSTTLPLAVVAMSDWVVSVTAVVSASAPTRAMLTVTSPTVRTSVAVTDTPPVPERALRRVTVVSK
;
A
#
# COMPACT_ATOMS: atom_id res chain seq x y z
N THR A 1 4.99 -29.61 12.53
CA THR A 1 3.69 -29.07 12.09
C THR A 1 3.06 -28.40 13.28
N GLY A 2 2.79 -27.11 13.22
CA GLY A 2 2.26 -26.40 14.37
C GLY A 2 2.19 -24.91 14.10
N ASP A 3 1.09 -24.33 14.54
CA ASP A 3 0.91 -22.89 14.54
C ASP A 3 1.87 -22.26 15.56
N LEU A 4 2.36 -21.07 15.25
CA LEU A 4 3.13 -20.26 16.16
C LEU A 4 2.23 -19.15 16.70
N VAL A 5 1.94 -19.20 17.99
CA VAL A 5 1.10 -18.21 18.68
C VAL A 5 1.99 -17.35 19.56
N LEU A 6 1.97 -16.04 19.31
CA LEU A 6 2.74 -15.04 20.04
C LEU A 6 1.84 -14.31 21.05
N THR A 7 2.38 -14.11 22.25
CA THR A 7 1.76 -13.36 23.34
C THR A 7 2.84 -12.54 24.03
N ASP A 8 2.52 -11.33 24.47
CA ASP A 8 3.36 -10.49 25.35
C ASP A 8 3.77 -11.22 26.65
N GLY A 9 2.97 -12.21 27.07
CA GLY A 9 3.16 -12.86 28.37
C GLY A 9 2.68 -11.95 29.50
N THR A 10 2.84 -12.41 30.75
CA THR A 10 2.33 -11.69 31.93
C THR A 10 3.42 -11.02 32.75
N ALA A 11 4.68 -11.28 32.43
CA ALA A 11 5.84 -10.64 33.06
C ALA A 11 6.31 -9.50 32.15
N SER A 12 6.62 -8.34 32.74
CA SER A 12 6.88 -7.05 32.07
C SER A 12 5.68 -6.40 31.38
N ALA A 13 4.74 -7.16 30.80
CA ALA A 13 3.49 -6.66 30.19
C ALA A 13 3.71 -5.41 29.32
N ASP A 14 4.77 -5.45 28.51
CA ASP A 14 5.32 -4.33 27.76
C ASP A 14 4.90 -4.33 26.29
N GLY A 15 3.96 -5.22 25.92
CA GLY A 15 3.45 -5.40 24.57
C GLY A 15 4.42 -6.11 23.63
N ASN A 16 5.48 -6.76 24.13
CA ASN A 16 6.52 -7.36 23.30
C ASN A 16 6.47 -8.89 23.39
N ALA A 17 6.03 -9.55 22.32
CA ALA A 17 6.21 -11.00 22.23
C ALA A 17 7.64 -11.36 21.82
N ILE A 18 8.25 -10.59 20.92
CA ILE A 18 9.61 -10.82 20.43
C ILE A 18 10.31 -9.47 20.27
N SER A 19 11.54 -9.35 20.80
CA SER A 19 12.35 -8.14 20.66
C SER A 19 13.83 -8.49 20.48
N ALA A 20 14.46 -7.93 19.44
CA ALA A 20 15.90 -7.95 19.23
C ALA A 20 16.51 -6.57 19.44
N ASN A 21 17.55 -6.48 20.27
CA ASN A 21 18.24 -5.23 20.56
C ASN A 21 19.23 -4.85 19.45
N GLY A 22 19.46 -3.54 19.29
CA GLY A 22 20.45 -3.01 18.35
C GLY A 22 20.20 -3.51 16.92
N SER A 23 21.22 -4.08 16.28
CA SER A 23 21.14 -4.59 14.90
C SER A 23 20.69 -6.05 14.80
N GLY A 24 20.13 -6.64 15.86
CA GLY A 24 19.68 -8.03 15.83
C GLY A 24 18.53 -8.23 14.83
N ASN A 25 18.60 -9.28 14.03
CA ASN A 25 17.50 -9.65 13.12
C ASN A 25 16.47 -10.52 13.83
N VAL A 26 15.23 -10.51 13.34
CA VAL A 26 14.16 -11.36 13.86
C VAL A 26 13.59 -12.23 12.75
N LEU A 27 13.56 -13.55 12.97
CA LEU A 27 12.80 -14.49 12.16
C LEU A 27 11.69 -15.10 13.02
N VAL A 28 10.46 -14.93 12.58
CA VAL A 28 9.27 -15.62 13.10
C VAL A 28 8.79 -16.54 11.99
N GLN A 29 8.89 -17.86 12.18
CA GLN A 29 8.55 -18.80 11.12
C GLN A 29 7.73 -20.00 11.60
N ALA A 30 6.53 -20.15 11.04
CA ALA A 30 5.77 -21.38 11.07
C ALA A 30 6.03 -22.18 9.79
N ILE A 31 6.95 -23.17 9.87
CA ILE A 31 7.34 -24.02 8.73
C ILE A 31 6.12 -24.76 8.14
N SER A 32 5.19 -25.15 9.01
CA SER A 32 3.90 -25.72 8.66
C SER A 32 2.89 -25.22 9.69
N GLY A 33 1.86 -24.52 9.23
CA GLY A 33 0.87 -23.86 10.09
C GLY A 33 0.85 -22.35 9.92
N ASN A 34 0.17 -21.71 10.85
CA ASN A 34 -0.09 -20.28 10.88
C ASN A 34 0.86 -19.55 11.83
N VAL A 35 1.03 -18.25 11.63
CA VAL A 35 1.56 -17.35 12.66
C VAL A 35 0.41 -16.48 13.16
N LEU A 36 0.16 -16.49 14.46
CA LEU A 36 -0.81 -15.61 15.11
C LEU A 36 -0.08 -14.75 16.15
N ALA A 37 -0.03 -13.44 15.91
CA ALA A 37 0.30 -12.47 16.95
C ALA A 37 -1.01 -12.02 17.62
N ASN A 38 -1.17 -12.34 18.91
CA ASN A 38 -2.32 -11.91 19.70
C ASN A 38 -2.31 -10.40 19.92
N ALA A 39 -3.39 -9.87 20.48
CA ALA A 39 -3.50 -8.43 20.69
C ALA A 39 -2.32 -7.87 21.50
N ASN A 40 -1.74 -6.77 21.01
CA ASN A 40 -0.54 -6.12 21.58
C ASN A 40 0.69 -7.02 21.72
N ALA A 41 0.80 -8.09 20.91
CA ALA A 41 1.93 -9.01 20.94
C ALA A 41 2.95 -8.64 19.84
N ASP A 42 3.77 -7.63 20.10
CA ASP A 42 4.60 -7.01 19.08
C ASP A 42 5.86 -7.82 18.74
N ILE A 43 6.32 -7.65 17.50
CA ILE A 43 7.55 -8.24 16.96
C ILE A 43 8.50 -7.08 16.62
N ARG A 44 9.58 -6.93 17.37
CA ARG A 44 10.46 -5.76 17.31
C ARG A 44 11.92 -6.08 17.04
N SER A 45 12.56 -5.16 16.34
CA SER A 45 14.01 -5.07 16.17
C SER A 45 14.45 -3.61 16.31
N GLY A 46 15.66 -3.36 16.81
CA GLY A 46 16.22 -2.01 16.86
C GLY A 46 16.49 -1.45 15.46
N THR A 47 17.37 -2.10 14.69
CA THR A 47 17.73 -1.72 13.32
C THR A 47 17.92 -2.92 12.38
N GLY A 48 17.84 -4.15 12.89
CA GLY A 48 17.93 -5.37 12.08
C GLY A 48 16.63 -5.66 11.33
N SER A 49 16.68 -6.48 10.29
CA SER A 49 15.50 -6.85 9.53
C SER A 49 14.59 -7.81 10.29
N ILE A 50 13.31 -7.81 9.91
CA ILE A 50 12.31 -8.73 10.45
C ILE A 50 11.70 -9.55 9.32
N SER A 51 11.57 -10.86 9.51
CA SER A 51 10.82 -11.74 8.62
C SER A 51 9.78 -12.53 9.40
N VAL A 52 8.52 -12.44 8.98
CA VAL A 52 7.39 -13.19 9.54
C VAL A 52 6.84 -14.10 8.43
N LEU A 53 7.10 -15.39 8.55
CA LEU A 53 6.87 -16.37 7.48
C LEU A 53 5.95 -17.48 7.97
N ALA A 54 4.91 -17.78 7.20
CA ALA A 54 4.01 -18.90 7.45
C ALA A 54 3.75 -19.69 6.17
N SER A 55 3.65 -21.01 6.31
CA SER A 55 3.09 -21.85 5.24
C SER A 55 1.58 -21.59 5.08
N GLY A 56 0.86 -21.45 6.21
CA GLY A 56 -0.55 -21.08 6.28
C GLY A 56 -0.75 -19.56 6.26
N SER A 57 -1.62 -19.07 7.14
CA SER A 57 -1.94 -17.65 7.28
C SER A 57 -1.07 -16.95 8.33
N ILE A 58 -1.00 -15.62 8.22
CA ILE A 58 -0.44 -14.73 9.24
C ILE A 58 -1.56 -13.81 9.74
N THR A 59 -1.74 -13.74 11.05
CA THR A 59 -2.70 -12.83 11.69
C THR A 59 -1.99 -11.92 12.67
N LEU A 60 -2.10 -10.61 12.45
CA LEU A 60 -1.68 -9.56 13.36
C LEU A 60 -2.94 -8.96 13.99
N SER A 61 -3.22 -9.37 15.22
CA SER A 61 -4.39 -8.92 15.97
C SER A 61 -4.30 -7.43 16.33
N ALA A 62 -5.36 -6.90 16.94
CA ALA A 62 -5.43 -5.51 17.42
C ALA A 62 -4.17 -5.10 18.21
N GLY A 63 -3.45 -4.11 17.69
CA GLY A 63 -2.23 -3.56 18.30
C GLY A 63 -1.01 -4.48 18.22
N ALA A 64 -1.07 -5.60 17.52
CA ALA A 64 0.08 -6.47 17.28
C ALA A 64 0.90 -5.90 16.11
N ASP A 65 2.00 -5.25 16.44
CA ASP A 65 2.82 -4.52 15.49
C ASP A 65 4.09 -5.28 15.10
N VAL A 66 4.63 -4.95 13.92
CA VAL A 66 5.95 -5.37 13.46
C VAL A 66 6.79 -4.12 13.21
N LEU A 67 7.82 -3.89 14.04
CA LEU A 67 8.60 -2.64 13.99
C LEU A 67 10.10 -2.89 13.91
N THR A 68 10.74 -2.20 12.97
CA THR A 68 12.20 -2.05 12.94
C THR A 68 12.60 -0.60 12.65
N GLY A 69 13.82 -0.22 13.03
CA GLY A 69 14.36 1.12 12.80
C GLY A 69 15.36 1.20 11.65
N ALA A 70 15.78 2.42 11.34
CA ALA A 70 16.75 2.73 10.30
C ALA A 70 16.42 2.04 8.96
N ALA A 71 17.40 1.34 8.38
CA ALA A 71 17.27 0.67 7.09
C ALA A 71 16.79 -0.79 7.19
N GLY A 72 16.44 -1.29 8.38
CA GLY A 72 15.94 -2.66 8.55
C GLY A 72 14.67 -2.87 7.72
N SER A 73 14.58 -3.96 6.96
CA SER A 73 13.38 -4.25 6.14
C SER A 73 12.43 -5.18 6.88
N ILE A 74 11.15 -5.13 6.53
CA ILE A 74 10.16 -6.10 7.00
C ILE A 74 9.68 -6.94 5.81
N ASP A 75 9.66 -8.26 5.99
CA ASP A 75 9.12 -9.22 5.05
C ASP A 75 8.08 -10.11 5.72
N VAL A 76 6.84 -10.03 5.25
CA VAL A 76 5.71 -10.85 5.73
C VAL A 76 5.24 -11.74 4.59
N LEU A 77 5.23 -13.05 4.80
CA LEU A 77 4.90 -14.03 3.76
C LEU A 77 4.03 -15.16 4.30
N ALA A 78 2.76 -15.16 3.90
CA ALA A 78 1.84 -16.30 4.03
C ALA A 78 1.79 -17.05 2.69
N THR A 79 2.42 -18.23 2.62
CA THR A 79 2.65 -18.91 1.33
C THR A 79 1.36 -19.38 0.67
N ALA A 80 0.49 -20.07 1.41
CA ALA A 80 -0.78 -20.57 0.91
C ALA A 80 -1.98 -19.80 1.51
N GLY A 81 -1.80 -19.18 2.68
CA GLY A 81 -2.88 -18.53 3.41
C GLY A 81 -3.05 -17.04 3.09
N SER A 82 -3.70 -16.36 4.02
CA SER A 82 -3.94 -14.91 4.00
C SER A 82 -2.97 -14.19 4.95
N VAL A 83 -2.80 -12.89 4.75
CA VAL A 83 -2.25 -11.99 5.77
C VAL A 83 -3.40 -11.11 6.26
N SER A 84 -3.74 -11.19 7.55
CA SER A 84 -4.80 -10.39 8.14
C SER A 84 -4.21 -9.45 9.18
N MET A 85 -4.26 -8.15 8.90
CA MET A 85 -3.89 -7.09 9.82
C MET A 85 -5.17 -6.43 10.35
N SER A 86 -5.19 -6.13 11.65
CA SER A 86 -6.22 -5.29 12.24
C SER A 86 -6.06 -3.82 11.81
N THR A 87 -7.11 -3.02 12.02
CA THR A 87 -7.12 -1.56 11.77
C THR A 87 -6.05 -0.78 12.55
N ILE A 88 -5.49 -1.38 13.61
CA ILE A 88 -4.50 -0.76 14.48
C ILE A 88 -3.21 -1.57 14.62
N SER A 89 -2.98 -2.58 13.78
CA SER A 89 -1.67 -3.24 13.67
C SER A 89 -0.81 -2.54 12.63
N ASN A 90 0.45 -2.31 12.97
CA ASN A 90 1.38 -1.50 12.20
C ASN A 90 2.58 -2.33 11.71
N LEU A 91 2.91 -2.23 10.43
CA LEU A 91 4.20 -2.61 9.86
C LEU A 91 5.01 -1.33 9.65
N THR A 92 6.00 -1.10 10.51
CA THR A 92 6.78 0.14 10.50
C THR A 92 8.26 -0.12 10.31
N THR A 93 8.84 0.52 9.30
CA THR A 93 10.28 0.74 9.18
C THR A 93 10.54 2.21 8.87
N GLN A 94 11.75 2.70 9.10
CA GLN A 94 12.09 4.08 8.78
C GLN A 94 12.39 4.21 7.28
N THR A 95 13.58 3.82 6.84
CA THR A 95 14.03 3.93 5.45
C THR A 95 14.10 2.57 4.75
N GLY A 96 13.91 1.48 5.49
CA GLY A 96 13.88 0.13 4.93
C GLY A 96 12.67 -0.12 4.04
N SER A 97 12.70 -1.20 3.27
CA SER A 97 11.54 -1.60 2.47
C SER A 97 10.58 -2.51 3.24
N LEU A 98 9.31 -2.51 2.84
CA LEU A 98 8.27 -3.39 3.35
C LEU A 98 7.81 -4.34 2.23
N ARG A 99 7.67 -5.63 2.54
CA ARG A 99 7.05 -6.60 1.62
C ARG A 99 6.01 -7.43 2.36
N VAL A 100 4.81 -7.52 1.80
CA VAL A 100 3.73 -8.39 2.28
C VAL A 100 3.23 -9.25 1.14
N GLN A 101 3.18 -10.56 1.37
CA GLN A 101 2.73 -11.52 0.38
C GLN A 101 1.76 -12.53 1.01
N ALA A 102 0.69 -12.83 0.28
CA ALA A 102 -0.28 -13.85 0.65
C ALA A 102 -0.66 -14.70 -0.56
N GLY A 103 -0.81 -16.01 -0.35
CA GLY A 103 -1.39 -16.92 -1.34
C GLY A 103 -2.87 -16.61 -1.64
N THR A 104 -3.57 -15.98 -0.69
CA THR A 104 -4.97 -15.52 -0.83
C THR A 104 -5.05 -14.01 -0.63
N ASP A 105 -5.88 -13.53 0.29
CA ASP A 105 -6.10 -12.11 0.52
C ASP A 105 -5.06 -11.50 1.48
N ILE A 106 -4.84 -10.20 1.33
CA ILE A 106 -4.20 -9.36 2.35
C ILE A 106 -5.24 -8.36 2.85
N THR A 107 -5.61 -8.42 4.13
CA THR A 107 -6.34 -7.35 4.80
C THR A 107 -5.33 -6.38 5.39
N VAL A 108 -5.35 -5.14 4.92
CA VAL A 108 -4.35 -4.10 5.18
C VAL A 108 -4.74 -3.28 6.40
N GLY A 109 -3.86 -3.28 7.42
CA GLY A 109 -3.95 -2.37 8.56
C GLY A 109 -3.19 -1.09 8.28
N ARG A 110 -2.05 -0.89 8.95
CA ARG A 110 -1.16 0.26 8.70
C ARG A 110 0.22 -0.17 8.28
N LEU A 111 0.71 0.36 7.16
CA LEU A 111 2.09 0.21 6.69
C LEU A 111 2.73 1.59 6.61
N SER A 112 3.93 1.73 7.16
CA SER A 112 4.67 2.99 7.15
C SER A 112 6.15 2.78 6.87
N THR A 113 6.63 3.45 5.82
CA THR A 113 8.04 3.56 5.47
C THR A 113 8.30 4.82 4.64
N SER A 114 9.53 5.34 4.66
CA SER A 114 10.02 6.31 3.67
C SER A 114 10.70 5.64 2.46
N GLY A 115 10.97 4.33 2.55
CA GLY A 115 11.41 3.49 1.45
C GLY A 115 10.24 3.02 0.58
N ASN A 116 10.37 1.84 -0.04
CA ASN A 116 9.33 1.29 -0.89
C ASN A 116 8.57 0.15 -0.21
N ALA A 117 7.29 0.00 -0.56
CA ALA A 117 6.42 -1.08 -0.10
C ALA A 117 5.88 -1.91 -1.28
N SER A 118 5.83 -3.23 -1.11
CA SER A 118 5.26 -4.17 -2.09
C SER A 118 4.23 -5.06 -1.41
N LEU A 119 3.01 -5.10 -1.93
CA LEU A 119 1.95 -5.99 -1.49
C LEU A 119 1.55 -6.88 -2.66
N THR A 120 1.55 -8.20 -2.46
CA THR A 120 1.11 -9.18 -3.47
C THR A 120 0.16 -10.20 -2.86
N ALA A 121 -1.10 -10.12 -3.25
CA ALA A 121 -2.16 -11.06 -2.86
C ALA A 121 -2.56 -11.95 -4.04
N GLY A 122 -2.67 -13.26 -3.82
CA GLY A 122 -3.28 -14.17 -4.79
C GLY A 122 -4.78 -13.90 -4.99
N GLY A 123 -5.44 -13.32 -3.99
CA GLY A 123 -6.81 -12.83 -4.02
C GLY A 123 -6.88 -11.31 -4.11
N SER A 124 -7.41 -10.66 -3.08
CA SER A 124 -7.60 -9.21 -3.01
C SER A 124 -6.70 -8.54 -1.97
N LEU A 125 -6.38 -7.26 -2.21
CA LEU A 125 -5.97 -6.33 -1.15
C LEU A 125 -7.23 -5.65 -0.62
N LEU A 126 -7.52 -5.87 0.66
CA LEU A 126 -8.71 -5.35 1.33
C LEU A 126 -8.27 -4.32 2.37
N ASP A 127 -8.99 -3.21 2.49
CA ASP A 127 -8.84 -2.33 3.64
C ASP A 127 -9.49 -2.97 4.89
N ALA A 128 -8.78 -2.95 6.02
CA ALA A 128 -9.27 -3.38 7.32
C ALA A 128 -10.28 -2.42 7.94
N ASP A 129 -10.21 -1.13 7.59
CA ASP A 129 -11.05 -0.06 8.10
C ASP A 129 -12.48 -0.14 7.49
N ALA A 130 -13.39 0.69 8.02
CA ALA A 130 -14.82 0.58 7.72
C ALA A 130 -15.19 1.34 6.45
N ASN A 131 -15.83 0.68 5.49
CA ASN A 131 -16.34 1.25 4.23
C ASN A 131 -16.55 2.77 4.22
N GLY A 132 -15.72 3.46 3.44
CA GLY A 132 -15.83 4.89 3.17
C GLY A 132 -15.20 5.78 4.23
N ASP A 133 -14.38 5.21 5.11
CA ASP A 133 -13.44 5.99 5.90
C ASP A 133 -12.33 6.62 5.03
N SER A 134 -11.43 7.36 5.66
CA SER A 134 -10.36 8.09 4.99
C SER A 134 -9.02 7.92 5.70
N VAL A 135 -8.88 6.83 6.45
CA VAL A 135 -7.72 6.56 7.28
C VAL A 135 -6.64 5.98 6.37
N VAL A 136 -5.49 6.64 6.28
CA VAL A 136 -4.39 6.16 5.43
C VAL A 136 -3.89 4.80 5.90
N ASN A 137 -4.00 3.79 5.03
CA ASN A 137 -3.49 2.45 5.29
C ASN A 137 -2.00 2.35 4.97
N ILE A 138 -1.52 3.01 3.91
CA ILE A 138 -0.13 2.85 3.42
C ILE A 138 0.56 4.20 3.20
N VAL A 139 1.68 4.39 3.91
CA VAL A 139 2.63 5.49 3.69
C VAL A 139 3.95 4.91 3.19
N ALA A 140 4.40 5.32 1.99
CA ALA A 140 5.61 4.82 1.33
C ALA A 140 6.16 5.84 0.32
N GLY A 141 7.44 5.79 0.01
CA GLY A 141 7.99 6.52 -1.15
C GLY A 141 7.46 5.95 -2.46
N GLY A 142 7.68 4.65 -2.69
CA GLY A 142 7.14 3.90 -3.82
C GLY A 142 6.26 2.74 -3.36
N LEU A 143 5.11 2.55 -4.01
CA LEU A 143 4.16 1.49 -3.72
C LEU A 143 3.89 0.61 -4.93
N ARG A 144 4.12 -0.69 -4.75
CA ARG A 144 3.85 -1.74 -5.75
C ARG A 144 2.74 -2.65 -5.26
N LEU A 145 1.61 -2.65 -5.94
CA LEU A 145 0.45 -3.47 -5.60
C LEU A 145 0.18 -4.52 -6.68
N ILE A 146 -0.05 -5.77 -6.24
CA ILE A 146 -0.58 -6.85 -7.07
C ILE A 146 -1.69 -7.57 -6.30
N ALA A 147 -2.83 -7.76 -6.96
CA ALA A 147 -3.92 -8.59 -6.50
C ALA A 147 -4.43 -9.48 -7.64
N GLY A 148 -4.70 -10.75 -7.37
CA GLY A 148 -5.35 -11.64 -8.34
C GLY A 148 -6.79 -11.22 -8.69
N ASN A 149 -7.50 -10.59 -7.75
CA ASN A 149 -8.87 -10.13 -7.95
C ASN A 149 -9.03 -8.60 -7.86
N ALA A 150 -8.87 -8.00 -6.67
CA ALA A 150 -9.16 -6.59 -6.44
C ALA A 150 -8.10 -5.89 -5.59
N ILE A 151 -7.86 -4.61 -5.84
CA ILE A 151 -7.17 -3.71 -4.92
C ILE A 151 -8.22 -2.73 -4.41
N GLY A 152 -8.60 -2.86 -3.14
CA GLY A 152 -9.73 -2.14 -2.59
C GLY A 152 -11.05 -2.49 -3.28
N SER A 153 -12.05 -1.64 -3.07
CA SER A 153 -13.37 -1.71 -3.68
C SER A 153 -13.96 -0.31 -3.82
N GLY A 154 -15.05 -0.18 -4.58
CA GLY A 154 -15.74 1.11 -4.73
C GLY A 154 -16.33 1.68 -3.43
N ALA A 155 -16.56 0.83 -2.43
CA ALA A 155 -17.06 1.25 -1.12
C ALA A 155 -15.97 1.37 -0.05
N ASN A 156 -14.79 0.78 -0.29
CA ASN A 156 -13.65 0.75 0.62
C ASN A 156 -12.38 0.69 -0.22
N ALA A 157 -11.85 1.85 -0.60
CA ALA A 157 -10.63 1.93 -1.38
C ALA A 157 -9.42 1.56 -0.50
N ILE A 158 -8.22 1.53 -1.06
CA ILE A 158 -7.00 1.59 -0.25
C ILE A 158 -6.56 3.04 -0.17
N GLU A 159 -6.47 3.59 1.03
CA GLU A 159 -6.00 4.94 1.28
C GLU A 159 -4.47 4.98 1.40
N THR A 160 -3.86 5.86 0.62
CA THR A 160 -2.41 5.93 0.45
C THR A 160 -1.87 7.35 0.63
N THR A 161 -0.62 7.44 1.11
CA THR A 161 0.24 8.62 1.04
C THR A 161 1.55 8.19 0.37
N VAL A 162 1.61 8.22 -0.96
CA VAL A 162 2.77 7.73 -1.71
C VAL A 162 3.19 8.64 -2.86
N THR A 163 4.50 8.67 -3.14
CA THR A 163 5.04 9.46 -4.25
C THR A 163 4.87 8.75 -5.58
N THR A 164 5.16 7.44 -5.64
CA THR A 164 5.04 6.64 -6.87
C THR A 164 4.19 5.40 -6.65
N LEU A 165 3.23 5.13 -7.54
CA LEU A 165 2.38 3.94 -7.50
C LEU A 165 2.50 3.14 -8.80
N SER A 166 2.53 1.81 -8.64
CA SER A 166 2.15 0.86 -9.67
C SER A 166 1.16 -0.16 -9.10
N ALA A 167 0.17 -0.57 -9.89
CA ALA A 167 -0.89 -1.47 -9.42
C ALA A 167 -1.38 -2.43 -10.50
N ARG A 168 -1.59 -3.69 -10.12
CA ARG A 168 -2.20 -4.72 -10.99
C ARG A 168 -3.30 -5.46 -10.26
N ALA A 169 -4.49 -5.52 -10.85
CA ALA A 169 -5.64 -6.24 -10.31
C ALA A 169 -6.33 -7.13 -11.36
N GLY A 170 -7.26 -7.97 -10.92
CA GLY A 170 -8.12 -8.79 -11.78
C GLY A 170 -9.47 -8.12 -12.09
N THR A 171 -10.53 -8.93 -12.07
CA THR A 171 -11.91 -8.49 -12.35
C THR A 171 -12.47 -7.52 -11.31
N GLY A 172 -11.97 -7.57 -10.08
CA GLY A 172 -12.39 -6.69 -9.00
C GLY A 172 -11.89 -5.26 -9.17
N GLY A 173 -10.85 -5.03 -9.99
CA GLY A 173 -10.37 -3.69 -10.32
C GLY A 173 -9.44 -3.08 -9.27
N VAL A 174 -9.11 -1.80 -9.48
CA VAL A 174 -8.22 -1.01 -8.62
C VAL A 174 -9.00 0.19 -8.08
N PHE A 175 -9.04 0.34 -6.76
CA PHE A 175 -9.68 1.45 -6.05
C PHE A 175 -8.70 1.99 -5.01
N VAL A 176 -8.15 3.18 -5.29
CA VAL A 176 -7.14 3.83 -4.44
C VAL A 176 -7.50 5.28 -4.22
N THR A 177 -7.40 5.73 -2.96
CA THR A 177 -7.54 7.12 -2.54
C THR A 177 -6.19 7.63 -2.06
N GLU A 178 -5.56 8.49 -2.84
CA GLU A 178 -4.25 9.08 -2.53
C GLU A 178 -4.41 10.44 -1.84
N THR A 179 -3.52 10.71 -0.90
CA THR A 179 -3.53 11.94 -0.09
C THR A 179 -2.41 12.92 -0.45
N ASP A 180 -1.39 12.52 -1.20
CA ASP A 180 -0.30 13.38 -1.70
C ASP A 180 -0.31 13.53 -3.24
N GLY A 181 0.65 14.26 -3.79
CA GLY A 181 0.96 14.28 -5.22
C GLY A 181 1.42 12.90 -5.70
N LEU A 182 0.67 12.31 -6.63
CA LEU A 182 0.94 10.98 -7.14
C LEU A 182 1.59 10.98 -8.52
N THR A 183 2.64 10.17 -8.65
CA THR A 183 3.17 9.73 -9.96
C THR A 183 2.84 8.25 -10.17
N VAL A 184 2.34 7.90 -11.36
CA VAL A 184 2.28 6.49 -11.78
C VAL A 184 3.57 6.16 -12.52
N GLY A 185 4.29 5.13 -12.08
CA GLY A 185 5.61 4.84 -12.63
C GLY A 185 6.27 3.58 -12.07
N ASP A 186 7.57 3.44 -12.33
CA ASP A 186 8.34 2.27 -11.95
C ASP A 186 8.56 2.18 -10.44
N VAL A 187 8.19 1.05 -9.86
CA VAL A 187 8.45 0.73 -8.45
C VAL A 187 9.18 -0.60 -8.35
N THR A 188 10.32 -0.59 -7.66
CA THR A 188 11.11 -1.78 -7.33
C THR A 188 11.25 -1.85 -5.81
N VAL A 189 11.08 -3.06 -5.25
CA VAL A 189 11.17 -3.27 -3.80
C VAL A 189 12.16 -4.37 -3.53
N SER A 190 13.12 -4.10 -2.65
CA SER A 190 14.11 -5.08 -2.21
C SER A 190 14.16 -5.13 -0.70
N ILE A 191 13.98 -6.31 -0.13
CA ILE A 191 14.05 -6.57 1.31
C ILE A 191 15.26 -7.47 1.62
N ALA A 192 15.61 -7.54 2.89
CA ALA A 192 16.62 -8.40 3.45
C ALA A 192 15.93 -9.45 4.33
N ARG A 193 15.58 -10.60 3.72
CA ARG A 193 14.89 -11.71 4.40
C ARG A 193 15.82 -12.38 5.39
N VAL A 194 15.36 -12.54 6.63
CA VAL A 194 16.09 -13.20 7.70
C VAL A 194 16.00 -14.72 7.52
N GLY A 195 17.15 -15.39 7.47
CA GLY A 195 17.26 -16.84 7.38
C GLY A 195 17.26 -17.53 8.75
N ALA A 196 17.22 -18.86 8.76
CA ALA A 196 17.27 -19.67 9.98
C ALA A 196 18.60 -19.54 10.76
N ASP A 197 19.63 -19.01 10.11
CA ASP A 197 20.94 -18.65 10.69
C ASP A 197 21.00 -17.21 11.21
N ALA A 198 19.86 -16.49 11.21
CA ALA A 198 19.72 -15.08 11.56
C ALA A 198 20.49 -14.10 10.65
N LEU A 199 21.08 -14.57 9.55
CA LEU A 199 21.64 -13.72 8.50
C LEU A 199 20.54 -13.27 7.53
N THR A 200 20.87 -12.31 6.67
CA THR A 200 19.92 -11.80 5.69
C THR A 200 20.31 -12.16 4.26
N THR A 201 19.30 -12.44 3.44
CA THR A 201 19.42 -12.61 1.99
C THR A 201 18.56 -11.57 1.30
N ALA A 202 19.12 -10.89 0.30
CA ALA A 202 18.36 -9.93 -0.50
C ALA A 202 17.30 -10.64 -1.34
N VAL A 203 16.08 -10.11 -1.32
CA VAL A 203 14.98 -10.57 -2.15
C VAL A 203 14.33 -9.37 -2.80
N THR A 204 14.36 -9.35 -4.13
CA THR A 204 13.90 -8.22 -4.94
C THR A 204 12.70 -8.62 -5.76
N ASP A 205 11.62 -7.85 -5.64
CA ASP A 205 10.47 -7.98 -6.54
C ASP A 205 10.81 -7.42 -7.91
N THR A 206 10.24 -8.03 -8.96
CA THR A 206 10.38 -7.50 -10.32
C THR A 206 9.80 -6.09 -10.37
N THR A 207 10.54 -5.17 -11.00
CA THR A 207 10.06 -3.80 -11.26
C THR A 207 8.69 -3.85 -11.91
N GLN A 208 7.77 -3.02 -11.41
CA GLN A 208 6.44 -2.88 -11.94
C GLN A 208 6.18 -1.41 -12.27
N SER A 209 5.61 -1.19 -13.45
CA SER A 209 5.09 0.09 -13.91
C SER A 209 3.57 0.05 -14.00
N ASP A 210 2.98 1.23 -14.19
CA ASP A 210 1.58 1.44 -14.59
C ASP A 210 0.53 1.00 -13.58
N ILE A 211 -0.72 1.34 -13.91
CA ILE A 211 -1.90 0.78 -13.27
C ILE A 211 -2.68 0.02 -14.34
N ALA A 212 -2.90 -1.27 -14.13
CA ALA A 212 -3.57 -2.13 -15.10
C ALA A 212 -4.48 -3.16 -14.43
N THR A 213 -5.53 -3.55 -15.14
CA THR A 213 -6.32 -4.73 -14.80
C THR A 213 -6.04 -5.85 -15.81
N THR A 214 -5.99 -7.09 -15.33
CA THR A 214 -5.73 -8.29 -16.16
C THR A 214 -7.02 -8.86 -16.77
N ALA A 215 -8.17 -8.30 -16.42
CA ALA A 215 -9.50 -8.62 -16.91
C ALA A 215 -10.35 -7.33 -16.95
N ASN A 216 -11.67 -7.44 -17.09
CA ASN A 216 -12.60 -6.30 -17.19
C ASN A 216 -12.84 -5.56 -15.84
N GLY A 217 -11.80 -5.42 -15.02
CA GLY A 217 -11.85 -4.66 -13.76
C GLY A 217 -11.76 -3.16 -14.01
N ASN A 218 -12.50 -2.38 -13.23
CA ASN A 218 -12.44 -0.92 -13.27
C ASN A 218 -11.19 -0.39 -12.59
N VAL A 219 -10.75 0.82 -12.97
CA VAL A 219 -9.69 1.55 -12.26
C VAL A 219 -10.27 2.87 -11.77
N VAL A 220 -10.24 3.08 -10.47
CA VAL A 220 -10.64 4.31 -9.78
C VAL A 220 -9.45 4.77 -8.94
N LEU A 221 -8.81 5.82 -9.40
CA LEU A 221 -7.73 6.50 -8.70
C LEU A 221 -8.18 7.91 -8.35
N ARG A 222 -8.24 8.22 -7.06
CA ARG A 222 -8.68 9.53 -6.55
C ARG A 222 -7.53 10.17 -5.81
N SER A 223 -7.27 11.44 -6.05
CA SER A 223 -6.39 12.24 -5.19
C SER A 223 -7.21 13.24 -4.39
N THR A 224 -6.86 13.44 -3.13
CA THR A 224 -7.45 14.46 -2.25
C THR A 224 -6.60 15.73 -2.16
N THR A 225 -5.40 15.76 -2.78
CA THR A 225 -4.52 16.93 -2.92
C THR A 225 -4.25 17.29 -4.41
N LEU A 226 -3.91 18.56 -4.68
CA LEU A 226 -3.65 19.07 -6.03
C LEU A 226 -2.14 19.00 -6.37
N PRO A 227 -1.67 18.64 -7.60
CA PRO A 227 -2.34 17.98 -8.73
C PRO A 227 -1.78 16.57 -9.04
N LEU A 228 -2.66 15.66 -9.47
CA LEU A 228 -2.32 14.39 -10.10
C LEU A 228 -1.47 14.61 -11.37
N ALA A 229 -0.26 14.06 -11.43
CA ALA A 229 0.56 14.04 -12.64
C ALA A 229 0.50 12.63 -13.26
N VAL A 230 -0.45 12.43 -14.17
CA VAL A 230 -0.50 11.19 -14.97
C VAL A 230 0.51 11.33 -16.11
N VAL A 231 1.61 10.59 -16.05
CA VAL A 231 2.52 10.41 -17.20
C VAL A 231 1.87 9.38 -18.12
N ALA A 232 1.37 9.81 -19.27
CA ALA A 232 0.79 8.90 -20.25
C ALA A 232 1.89 8.03 -20.88
N MET A 233 1.78 6.71 -20.73
CA MET A 233 2.48 5.75 -21.59
C MET A 233 1.80 5.70 -22.97
N SER A 234 2.58 5.50 -24.02
CA SER A 234 2.31 5.97 -25.39
C SER A 234 1.11 5.36 -26.14
N ASP A 235 0.28 4.47 -25.59
CA ASP A 235 -0.70 3.74 -26.40
C ASP A 235 -2.06 3.41 -25.75
N TRP A 236 -2.47 4.05 -24.64
CA TRP A 236 -3.80 3.78 -24.03
C TRP A 236 -4.62 5.05 -23.75
N VAL A 237 -5.92 5.00 -24.09
CA VAL A 237 -6.90 6.05 -23.78
C VAL A 237 -7.27 5.95 -22.30
N VAL A 238 -6.86 6.93 -21.50
CA VAL A 238 -7.31 7.09 -20.11
C VAL A 238 -8.44 8.12 -20.07
N SER A 239 -9.65 7.70 -19.69
CA SER A 239 -10.72 8.64 -19.32
C SER A 239 -10.46 9.13 -17.89
N VAL A 240 -9.88 10.33 -17.75
CA VAL A 240 -9.69 10.97 -16.44
C VAL A 240 -10.91 11.82 -16.10
N THR A 241 -11.69 11.40 -15.09
CA THR A 241 -12.71 12.26 -14.47
C THR A 241 -12.11 12.89 -13.22
N ALA A 242 -11.61 14.12 -13.34
CA ALA A 242 -11.22 14.92 -12.18
C ALA A 242 -12.44 15.69 -11.68
N VAL A 243 -12.99 15.33 -10.51
CA VAL A 243 -13.95 16.17 -9.79
C VAL A 243 -13.15 17.15 -8.94
N VAL A 244 -13.05 18.40 -9.37
CA VAL A 244 -12.42 19.46 -8.58
C VAL A 244 -13.50 20.07 -7.67
N SER A 245 -13.58 19.64 -6.40
CA SER A 245 -14.32 20.39 -5.39
C SER A 245 -13.34 21.28 -4.62
N ALA A 246 -13.22 22.54 -5.00
CA ALA A 246 -12.43 23.52 -4.23
C ALA A 246 -13.38 24.48 -3.50
N SER A 247 -13.25 24.59 -2.18
CA SER A 247 -13.96 25.59 -1.35
C SER A 247 -13.35 27.00 -1.43
N ALA A 248 -12.30 27.19 -2.24
CA ALA A 248 -11.58 28.45 -2.41
C ALA A 248 -11.02 28.56 -3.85
N PRO A 249 -10.73 29.78 -4.36
CA PRO A 249 -10.39 29.98 -5.76
C PRO A 249 -8.93 29.59 -6.08
N THR A 250 -8.50 28.36 -5.84
CA THR A 250 -7.19 27.85 -6.30
C THR A 250 -7.23 27.56 -7.80
N ARG A 251 -6.20 27.96 -8.53
CA ARG A 251 -6.00 27.64 -9.95
C ARG A 251 -5.58 26.17 -10.07
N ALA A 252 -6.46 25.30 -10.58
CA ALA A 252 -6.05 23.97 -11.01
C ALA A 252 -5.52 24.04 -12.45
N MET A 253 -4.27 23.64 -12.66
CA MET A 253 -3.71 23.42 -14.00
C MET A 253 -3.72 21.90 -14.26
N LEU A 254 -4.52 21.48 -15.24
CA LEU A 254 -4.46 20.14 -15.82
C LEU A 254 -3.50 20.21 -17.01
N THR A 255 -2.31 19.63 -16.89
CA THR A 255 -1.39 19.49 -18.02
C THR A 255 -1.58 18.11 -18.63
N VAL A 256 -2.17 18.05 -19.82
CA VAL A 256 -2.25 16.80 -20.60
C VAL A 256 -1.19 16.87 -21.68
N THR A 257 -0.23 15.94 -21.67
CA THR A 257 0.79 15.83 -22.70
C THR A 257 0.53 14.54 -23.48
N SER A 258 -0.23 14.62 -24.57
CA SER A 258 -0.36 13.52 -25.53
C SER A 258 -0.66 14.07 -26.93
N PRO A 259 -0.02 13.53 -27.99
CA PRO A 259 -0.26 13.95 -29.36
C PRO A 259 -1.64 13.53 -29.89
N THR A 260 -2.40 12.69 -29.17
CA THR A 260 -3.63 12.06 -29.69
C THR A 260 -4.73 11.96 -28.63
N VAL A 261 -5.32 13.08 -28.16
CA VAL A 261 -6.48 13.00 -27.25
C VAL A 261 -7.56 14.03 -27.58
N ARG A 262 -8.82 13.58 -27.64
CA ARG A 262 -10.02 14.40 -27.45
C ARG A 262 -10.24 14.55 -25.94
N THR A 263 -10.06 15.74 -25.39
CA THR A 263 -10.33 16.03 -23.98
C THR A 263 -11.76 16.57 -23.81
N SER A 264 -12.58 15.92 -22.99
CA SER A 264 -13.78 16.53 -22.41
C SER A 264 -13.53 16.82 -20.93
N VAL A 265 -13.46 18.09 -20.56
CA VAL A 265 -13.33 18.53 -19.16
C VAL A 265 -14.71 18.99 -18.69
N ALA A 266 -15.30 18.28 -17.72
CA ALA A 266 -16.49 18.75 -17.02
C ALA A 266 -16.06 19.36 -15.68
N VAL A 267 -16.27 20.67 -15.52
CA VAL A 267 -16.10 21.36 -14.23
C VAL A 267 -17.50 21.54 -13.65
N THR A 268 -17.79 20.92 -12.51
CA THR A 268 -19.00 21.19 -11.73
C THR A 268 -18.61 21.96 -10.48
N ASP A 269 -18.85 23.28 -10.48
CA ASP A 269 -18.73 24.09 -9.27
C ASP A 269 -19.96 23.86 -8.38
N THR A 270 -19.74 23.45 -7.13
CA THR A 270 -20.77 23.48 -6.07
C THR A 270 -20.22 24.19 -4.83
N PRO A 271 -20.81 25.32 -4.40
CA PRO A 271 -22.02 25.99 -4.92
C PRO A 271 -21.76 26.87 -6.16
N PRO A 272 -22.80 27.16 -6.97
CA PRO A 272 -22.67 27.96 -8.20
C PRO A 272 -22.24 29.40 -7.90
N VAL A 273 -21.12 29.85 -8.50
CA VAL A 273 -20.62 31.23 -8.44
C VAL A 273 -21.20 32.04 -9.62
N PRO A 274 -21.63 33.30 -9.45
CA PRO A 274 -22.20 34.11 -10.53
C PRO A 274 -21.21 34.37 -11.67
N GLU A 275 -21.74 34.41 -12.90
CA GLU A 275 -21.16 34.32 -14.27
C GLU A 275 -19.90 35.12 -14.67
N ARG A 276 -19.13 35.73 -13.75
CA ARG A 276 -17.93 36.52 -14.10
C ARG A 276 -16.58 35.84 -13.85
N ALA A 277 -16.55 34.55 -13.52
CA ALA A 277 -15.32 33.77 -13.38
C ALA A 277 -15.18 32.71 -14.49
N LEU A 278 -15.35 33.09 -15.77
CA LEU A 278 -14.99 32.22 -16.90
C LEU A 278 -13.47 31.99 -16.88
N ARG A 279 -13.04 30.89 -16.26
CA ARG A 279 -11.65 30.47 -16.19
C ARG A 279 -11.22 29.92 -17.54
N ARG A 280 -10.37 30.68 -18.21
CA ARG A 280 -9.72 30.34 -19.48
C ARG A 280 -8.90 29.07 -19.32
N VAL A 281 -9.32 27.98 -19.97
CA VAL A 281 -8.50 26.77 -20.14
C VAL A 281 -7.52 27.04 -21.29
N THR A 282 -6.24 27.19 -20.97
CA THR A 282 -5.19 27.29 -22.00
C THR A 282 -4.71 25.88 -22.33
N VAL A 283 -5.10 25.38 -23.50
CA VAL A 283 -4.45 24.20 -24.09
C VAL A 283 -3.13 24.68 -24.70
N VAL A 284 -2.00 24.26 -24.13
CA VAL A 284 -0.69 24.49 -24.74
C VAL A 284 -0.30 23.22 -25.50
N SER A 285 -0.53 23.21 -26.81
CA SER A 285 0.08 22.22 -27.70
C SER A 285 1.53 22.65 -27.99
N LYS A 286 2.49 21.75 -27.82
CA LYS A 286 3.78 21.83 -28.51
C LYS A 286 3.76 20.86 -29.68
#